data_AF-A0A1G2Y701-F1
#
_entry.id   AF-A0A1G2Y701-F1
#
_cell.length_a   1.000
_cell.length_b   1.000
_cell.length_c   1.000
_cell.angle_alpha   90.00
_cell.angle_beta   90.00
_cell.angle_gamma   90.00
#
_symmetry.space_group_name_H-M   'P 1'
#
loop_
_entity.id
_entity.type
_entity.pdbx_description
1 polymer ?
#
loop_
_entity_poly.entity_id
_entity_poly.type
_entity_poly.pdbx_seq_one_letter_code
_entity_poly.pdbx_strand_id
1 'polypeptide(L)'
;MKDRSLQLKVVKADGTVEEYLHTKVLGTIANAFAGTGQDTTFVAEQLADAITFYLYGTHQADGQVSTSEIYFMIQAMLTATGHDEASLVLNNYHFTRALTRKRTEVVDSFLGENPQSWNKSLITFALVRQGVEMSSARTIAGMVEEKILRMALNRVPKRLIAELVEVEKHNILQACSQLEAAEEMEYKTTPDKDVQGGQEETKGFLAKAG
;
A
#
# COMPACT_ATOMS: atom_id res chain seq x y z
N MET A 1 -21.38 16.45 -17.99
CA MET A 1 -20.97 16.72 -16.61
C MET A 1 -19.91 15.70 -16.25
N LYS A 2 -18.68 16.12 -15.91
CA LYS A 2 -17.61 15.18 -15.52
C LYS A 2 -18.05 14.50 -14.22
N ASP A 3 -18.38 13.23 -14.32
CA ASP A 3 -18.48 12.35 -13.16
C ASP A 3 -17.11 12.36 -12.48
N ARG A 4 -17.01 12.99 -11.31
CA ARG A 4 -15.83 12.82 -10.47
C ARG A 4 -15.93 11.39 -9.98
N SER A 5 -15.15 10.51 -10.60
CA SER A 5 -14.90 9.15 -10.12
C SER A 5 -14.82 9.17 -8.59
N LEU A 6 -15.85 8.61 -7.97
CA LEU A 6 -16.06 8.65 -6.53
C LEU A 6 -14.90 7.88 -5.87
N GLN A 7 -13.87 8.60 -5.42
CA GLN A 7 -12.73 7.98 -4.76
C GLN A 7 -13.20 7.39 -3.42
N LEU A 8 -13.23 6.06 -3.35
CA LEU A 8 -13.65 5.35 -2.14
C LEU A 8 -12.69 5.66 -0.99
N LYS A 9 -13.23 5.93 0.20
CA LYS A 9 -12.47 6.20 1.40
C LYS A 9 -12.52 5.02 2.37
N VAL A 10 -11.41 4.76 3.03
CA VAL A 10 -11.27 3.70 4.03
C VAL A 10 -11.19 4.31 5.41
N VAL A 11 -12.12 3.93 6.29
CA VAL A 11 -12.14 4.30 7.71
C VAL A 11 -11.40 3.24 8.51
N LYS A 12 -10.31 3.65 9.18
CA LYS A 12 -9.47 2.76 9.99
C LYS A 12 -10.03 2.56 11.40
N ALA A 13 -9.52 1.56 12.10
CA ALA A 13 -9.87 1.25 13.48
C ALA A 13 -9.56 2.41 14.47
N ASP A 14 -8.59 3.28 14.15
CA ASP A 14 -8.27 4.48 14.95
C ASP A 14 -9.12 5.71 14.56
N GLY A 15 -10.11 5.53 13.67
CA GLY A 15 -10.97 6.59 13.14
C GLY A 15 -10.33 7.42 12.04
N THR A 16 -9.05 7.21 11.70
CA THR A 16 -8.42 7.93 10.60
C THR A 16 -8.98 7.47 9.25
N VAL A 17 -9.00 8.39 8.28
CA VAL A 17 -9.54 8.13 6.94
C VAL A 17 -8.43 8.24 5.91
N GLU A 18 -8.38 7.29 4.98
CA GLU A 18 -7.47 7.33 3.83
C GLU A 18 -8.19 6.97 2.53
N GLU A 19 -7.55 7.21 1.40
CA GLU A 19 -8.06 6.74 0.11
C GLU A 19 -7.92 5.22 0.02
N TYR A 20 -8.92 4.59 -0.59
CA TYR A 20 -8.83 3.19 -0.96
C TYR A 20 -7.68 2.98 -1.94
N LEU A 21 -6.81 2.02 -1.63
CA LEU A 21 -5.71 1.62 -2.49
C LEU A 21 -5.86 0.14 -2.82
N HIS A 22 -6.11 -0.17 -4.09
CA HIS A 22 -6.19 -1.54 -4.59
C HIS A 22 -4.96 -2.38 -4.20
N THR A 23 -3.77 -1.78 -4.29
CA THR A 23 -2.49 -2.41 -3.95
C THR A 23 -2.41 -2.92 -2.51
N LYS A 24 -3.16 -2.33 -1.57
CA LYS A 24 -3.25 -2.85 -0.20
C LYS A 24 -4.08 -4.12 -0.11
N VAL A 25 -5.16 -4.23 -0.88
CA VAL A 25 -5.97 -5.44 -0.95
C VAL A 25 -5.17 -6.55 -1.62
N LEU A 26 -4.60 -6.28 -2.79
CA LEU A 26 -3.71 -7.21 -3.50
C LEU A 26 -2.58 -7.70 -2.61
N GLY A 27 -1.81 -6.78 -2.00
CA GLY A 27 -0.71 -7.15 -1.12
C GLY A 27 -1.14 -7.94 0.11
N THR A 28 -2.34 -7.68 0.65
CA THR A 28 -2.88 -8.46 1.78
C THR A 28 -3.16 -9.90 1.36
N ILE A 29 -3.78 -10.10 0.20
CA ILE A 29 -4.11 -11.43 -0.33
C ILE A 29 -2.83 -12.18 -0.73
N ALA A 30 -1.92 -11.51 -1.44
CA ALA A 30 -0.64 -12.08 -1.86
C ALA A 30 0.21 -12.53 -0.66
N ASN A 31 0.25 -11.74 0.42
CA ASN A 31 0.96 -12.14 1.64
C ASN A 31 0.30 -13.34 2.35
N ALA A 32 -1.03 -13.45 2.30
CA ALA A 32 -1.73 -14.60 2.86
C ALA A 32 -1.36 -15.89 2.11
N PHE A 33 -1.29 -15.83 0.78
CA PHE A 33 -0.84 -16.94 -0.05
C PHE A 33 0.65 -17.27 0.09
N ALA A 34 1.51 -16.26 0.16
CA ALA A 34 2.93 -16.49 0.41
C ALA A 34 3.16 -17.25 1.73
N GLY A 35 2.32 -17.00 2.74
CA GLY A 35 2.37 -17.72 4.01
C GLY A 35 1.91 -19.18 3.95
N THR A 36 1.25 -19.63 2.86
CA THR A 36 0.93 -21.05 2.62
C THR A 36 1.99 -21.74 1.74
N GLY A 37 3.00 -21.00 1.25
CA GLY A 37 4.01 -21.53 0.33
C GLY A 37 3.51 -21.76 -1.10
N GLN A 38 2.33 -21.23 -1.44
CA GLN A 38 1.76 -21.31 -2.79
C GLN A 38 2.10 -20.06 -3.60
N ASP A 39 2.52 -20.23 -4.86
CA ASP A 39 2.58 -19.12 -5.81
C ASP A 39 1.23 -18.97 -6.51
N THR A 40 0.44 -18.06 -5.99
CA THR A 40 -0.91 -17.75 -6.48
C THR A 40 -1.04 -16.25 -6.73
N THR A 41 0.03 -15.61 -7.21
CA THR A 41 0.06 -14.18 -7.52
C THR A 41 -1.08 -13.75 -8.45
N PHE A 42 -1.32 -14.53 -9.51
CA PHE A 42 -2.44 -14.29 -10.44
C PHE A 42 -3.81 -14.39 -9.75
N VAL A 43 -4.00 -15.36 -8.86
CA VAL A 43 -5.27 -15.51 -8.12
C VAL A 43 -5.46 -14.34 -7.15
N ALA A 44 -4.38 -13.88 -6.52
CA ALA A 44 -4.43 -12.72 -5.62
C ALA A 44 -4.91 -11.46 -6.35
N GLU A 45 -4.45 -11.23 -7.57
CA GLU A 45 -4.88 -10.14 -8.45
C GLU A 45 -6.37 -10.25 -8.80
N GLN A 46 -6.81 -11.41 -9.28
CA GLN A 46 -8.22 -11.65 -9.64
C GLN A 46 -9.16 -11.45 -8.44
N LEU A 47 -8.76 -11.90 -7.25
CA LEU A 47 -9.55 -11.70 -6.02
C LEU A 47 -9.57 -10.22 -5.61
N ALA A 48 -8.44 -9.52 -5.70
CA ALA A 48 -8.35 -8.10 -5.38
C ALA A 48 -9.23 -7.26 -6.32
N ASP A 49 -9.27 -7.59 -7.61
CA ASP A 49 -10.14 -6.93 -8.60
C ASP A 49 -11.62 -7.15 -8.30
N ALA A 50 -12.01 -8.41 -8.03
CA ALA A 50 -13.39 -8.74 -7.67
C ALA A 50 -13.85 -7.98 -6.40
N ILE A 51 -12.99 -7.93 -5.38
CA ILE A 51 -13.22 -7.15 -4.16
C ILE A 51 -13.33 -5.67 -4.46
N THR A 52 -12.43 -5.12 -5.27
CA THR A 52 -12.44 -3.70 -5.65
C THR A 52 -13.75 -3.35 -6.34
N PHE A 53 -14.13 -4.15 -7.35
CA PHE A 53 -15.37 -3.97 -8.09
C PHE A 53 -16.59 -3.99 -7.16
N TYR A 54 -16.66 -4.96 -6.25
CA TYR A 54 -17.74 -5.05 -5.27
C TYR A 54 -17.80 -3.83 -4.35
N LEU A 55 -16.66 -3.38 -3.80
CA LEU A 55 -16.63 -2.23 -2.90
C LEU A 55 -17.12 -0.95 -3.57
N TYR A 56 -16.66 -0.68 -4.79
CA TYR A 56 -17.10 0.48 -5.55
C TYR A 56 -18.56 0.38 -5.98
N GLY A 57 -19.09 -0.84 -6.19
CA GLY A 57 -20.51 -1.06 -6.49
C GLY A 57 -21.43 -0.87 -5.27
N THR A 58 -21.04 -1.40 -4.12
CA THR A 58 -21.85 -1.35 -2.89
C THR A 58 -21.83 0.02 -2.22
N HIS A 59 -20.68 0.72 -2.26
CA HIS A 59 -20.47 1.98 -1.54
C HIS A 59 -20.62 3.23 -2.41
N GLN A 60 -21.42 3.17 -3.48
CA GLN A 60 -21.65 4.33 -4.36
C GLN A 60 -22.32 5.51 -3.64
N ALA A 61 -23.20 5.23 -2.68
CA ALA A 61 -23.95 6.25 -1.95
C ALA A 61 -23.11 6.95 -0.88
N ASP A 62 -22.40 6.16 -0.05
CA ASP A 62 -21.73 6.67 1.15
C ASP A 62 -20.24 6.96 0.92
N GLY A 63 -19.63 6.35 -0.11
CA GLY A 63 -18.22 6.56 -0.48
C GLY A 63 -17.22 6.17 0.61
N GLN A 64 -17.63 5.38 1.61
CA GLN A 64 -16.83 4.99 2.76
C GLN A 64 -16.98 3.51 3.07
N VAL A 65 -15.85 2.85 3.34
CA VAL A 65 -15.78 1.46 3.78
C VAL A 65 -14.86 1.36 4.99
N SER A 66 -15.15 0.47 5.94
CA SER A 66 -14.24 0.27 7.09
C SER A 66 -13.11 -0.71 6.76
N THR A 67 -11.96 -0.60 7.44
CA THR A 67 -10.88 -1.61 7.32
C THR A 67 -11.35 -3.01 7.73
N SER A 68 -12.25 -3.10 8.71
CA SER A 68 -12.79 -4.38 9.18
C SER A 68 -13.68 -5.04 8.12
N GLU A 69 -14.46 -4.25 7.40
CA GLU A 69 -15.31 -4.75 6.31
C GLU A 69 -14.48 -5.30 5.15
N ILE A 70 -13.46 -4.56 4.71
CA ILE A 70 -12.52 -5.04 3.69
C ILE A 70 -11.87 -6.36 4.15
N TYR A 71 -11.43 -6.41 5.40
CA TYR A 71 -10.82 -7.60 5.99
C TYR A 71 -11.77 -8.82 5.95
N PHE A 72 -13.00 -8.68 6.45
CA PHE A 72 -13.97 -9.78 6.44
C PHE A 72 -14.36 -10.21 5.03
N MET A 73 -14.41 -9.27 4.09
CA MET A 73 -14.67 -9.61 2.69
C MET A 73 -13.51 -10.41 2.07
N ILE A 74 -12.26 -10.06 2.37
CA ILE A 74 -11.10 -10.86 1.95
C ILE A 74 -11.20 -12.27 2.54
N GLN A 75 -11.50 -12.41 3.83
CA GLN A 75 -11.66 -13.72 4.47
C GLN A 75 -12.77 -14.55 3.80
N ALA A 76 -13.93 -13.94 3.57
CA ALA A 76 -15.06 -14.60 2.93
C ALA A 76 -14.72 -15.04 1.50
N MET A 77 -14.04 -14.20 0.72
CA MET A 77 -13.62 -14.52 -0.64
C MET A 77 -12.60 -15.67 -0.67
N LEU A 78 -11.59 -15.65 0.21
CA LEU A 78 -10.61 -16.74 0.31
C LEU A 78 -11.30 -18.07 0.66
N THR A 79 -12.17 -18.09 1.66
CA THR A 79 -12.92 -19.31 2.03
C THR A 79 -13.87 -19.77 0.92
N ALA A 80 -14.63 -18.84 0.29
CA ALA A 80 -15.56 -19.18 -0.78
C ALA A 80 -14.87 -19.74 -2.04
N THR A 81 -13.60 -19.42 -2.25
CA THR A 81 -12.78 -19.91 -3.37
C THR A 81 -11.91 -21.11 -3.02
N GLY A 82 -12.09 -21.69 -1.82
CA GLY A 82 -11.37 -22.89 -1.39
C GLY A 82 -9.95 -22.64 -0.89
N HIS A 83 -9.60 -21.38 -0.58
CA HIS A 83 -8.30 -20.98 -0.04
C HIS A 83 -8.34 -20.82 1.48
N ASP A 84 -8.88 -21.82 2.18
CA ASP A 84 -9.07 -21.80 3.64
C ASP A 84 -7.76 -21.62 4.40
N GLU A 85 -6.67 -22.23 3.93
CA GLU A 85 -5.35 -22.10 4.54
C GLU A 85 -4.83 -20.65 4.47
N ALA A 86 -5.01 -19.97 3.33
CA ALA A 86 -4.65 -18.56 3.19
C ALA A 86 -5.54 -17.66 4.07
N SER A 87 -6.84 -17.99 4.17
CA SER A 87 -7.77 -17.31 5.09
C SER A 87 -7.31 -17.44 6.55
N LEU A 88 -6.86 -18.63 6.95
CA LEU A 88 -6.31 -18.90 8.28
C LEU A 88 -5.00 -18.14 8.53
N VAL A 89 -4.07 -18.12 7.58
CA VAL A 89 -2.82 -17.35 7.66
C VAL A 89 -3.11 -15.87 7.83
N LEU A 90 -4.01 -15.30 7.02
CA LEU A 90 -4.45 -13.91 7.13
C LEU A 90 -5.01 -13.60 8.52
N ASN A 91 -5.87 -14.48 9.02
CA ASN A 91 -6.51 -14.35 10.33
C ASN A 91 -5.48 -14.35 11.46
N ASN A 92 -4.56 -15.31 11.44
CA ASN A 92 -3.48 -15.43 12.42
C ASN A 92 -2.57 -14.21 12.41
N TYR A 93 -2.21 -13.72 11.22
CA TYR A 93 -1.42 -12.49 11.06
C TYR A 93 -2.15 -11.28 11.65
N HIS A 94 -3.44 -11.09 11.32
CA HIS A 94 -4.24 -9.98 11.83
C HIS A 94 -4.35 -10.00 13.36
N PHE A 95 -4.67 -11.16 13.95
CA PHE A 95 -4.76 -11.31 15.41
C PHE A 95 -3.43 -11.11 16.11
N THR A 96 -2.35 -11.72 15.60
CA THR A 96 -1.01 -11.59 16.17
C THR A 96 -0.59 -10.12 16.14
N ARG A 97 -0.79 -9.44 15.01
CA ARG A 97 -0.47 -8.01 14.87
C ARG A 97 -1.26 -7.15 15.85
N ALA A 98 -2.56 -7.39 16.02
CA ALA A 98 -3.41 -6.66 16.96
C ALA A 98 -2.97 -6.87 18.41
N LEU A 99 -2.66 -8.12 18.80
CA LEU A 99 -2.20 -8.44 20.14
C LEU A 99 -0.83 -7.84 20.44
N THR A 100 0.13 -7.95 19.51
CA THR A 100 1.47 -7.39 19.69
C THR A 100 1.39 -5.87 19.81
N ARG A 101 0.65 -5.17 18.95
CA ARG A 101 0.43 -3.72 19.07
C ARG A 101 -0.12 -3.31 20.44
N LYS A 102 -1.08 -4.07 20.97
CA LYS A 102 -1.69 -3.77 22.28
C LYS A 102 -0.71 -3.99 23.44
N ARG A 103 0.22 -4.93 23.30
CA ARG A 103 1.21 -5.27 24.33
C ARG A 103 2.48 -4.44 24.25
N THR A 104 2.80 -3.88 23.08
CA THR A 104 4.00 -3.08 22.89
C THR A 104 3.85 -1.73 23.59
N GLU A 105 4.77 -1.47 24.52
CA GLU A 105 4.95 -0.23 25.25
C GLU A 105 6.23 0.46 24.77
N VAL A 106 6.19 1.79 24.65
CA VAL A 106 7.33 2.64 24.37
C VAL A 106 7.85 3.23 25.67
N VAL A 107 9.14 3.10 25.92
CA VAL A 107 9.79 3.52 27.17
C VAL A 107 10.99 4.43 26.90
N ASP A 108 11.29 5.37 27.80
CA ASP A 108 12.49 6.22 27.68
C ASP A 108 13.79 5.45 27.93
N SER A 109 13.74 4.48 28.85
CA SER A 109 14.79 3.50 29.12
C SER A 109 14.14 2.16 29.50
N PHE A 110 14.88 1.06 29.47
CA PHE A 110 14.35 -0.26 29.86
C PHE A 110 13.81 -0.31 31.31
N LEU A 111 14.27 0.60 32.17
CA LEU A 111 13.82 0.77 33.56
C LEU A 111 12.67 1.79 33.71
N GLY A 112 12.19 2.36 32.60
CA GLY A 112 11.35 3.55 32.58
C GLY A 112 10.02 3.42 33.34
N GLU A 113 9.70 4.47 34.09
CA GLU A 113 8.54 4.57 34.99
C GLU A 113 7.24 5.02 34.29
N ASN A 114 7.32 5.46 33.02
CA ASN A 114 6.17 5.97 32.26
C ASN A 114 6.04 5.29 30.88
N PRO A 115 5.61 4.02 30.82
CA PRO A 115 5.34 3.35 29.56
C PRO A 115 4.20 4.04 28.80
N GLN A 116 4.41 4.31 27.53
CA GLN A 116 3.37 4.79 26.61
C GLN A 116 2.93 3.66 25.69
N SER A 117 1.65 3.56 25.38
CA SER A 117 1.18 2.57 24.41
C SER A 117 1.76 2.86 23.02
N TRP A 118 2.13 1.81 22.28
CA TRP A 118 2.60 1.94 20.91
C TRP A 118 1.59 2.68 20.02
N ASN A 119 2.05 3.75 19.38
CA ASN A 119 1.27 4.51 18.41
C ASN A 119 2.13 4.91 17.21
N LYS A 120 1.97 4.21 16.09
CA LYS A 120 2.68 4.47 14.84
C LYS A 120 2.45 5.90 14.32
N SER A 121 1.26 6.48 14.52
CA SER A 121 0.92 7.80 13.99
C SER A 121 1.84 8.90 14.54
N LEU A 122 2.42 8.70 15.74
CA LEU A 122 3.43 9.62 16.30
C LEU A 122 4.68 9.70 15.41
N ILE A 123 5.12 8.59 14.83
CA ILE A 123 6.25 8.56 13.88
C ILE A 123 5.89 9.34 12.62
N THR A 124 4.71 9.07 12.05
CA THR A 124 4.23 9.77 10.86
C THR A 124 4.20 11.29 11.08
N PHE A 125 3.61 11.75 12.19
CA PHE A 125 3.54 13.18 12.51
C PHE A 125 4.93 13.80 12.75
N ALA A 126 5.84 13.08 13.39
CA ALA A 126 7.20 13.56 13.61
C ALA A 126 7.96 13.74 12.28
N LEU A 127 7.85 12.78 11.35
CA LEU A 127 8.50 12.83 10.04
C LEU A 127 7.93 13.96 9.16
N VAL A 128 6.61 14.13 9.15
CA VAL A 128 5.96 15.23 8.41
C VAL A 128 6.43 16.59 8.95
N ARG A 129 6.59 16.75 10.27
CA ARG A 129 7.16 17.97 10.86
C ARG A 129 8.62 18.21 10.48
N GLN A 130 9.35 17.18 10.08
CA GLN A 130 10.72 17.28 9.56
C GLN A 130 10.77 17.53 8.04
N GLY A 131 9.62 17.71 7.38
CA GLY A 131 9.53 17.98 5.94
C GLY A 131 9.47 16.73 5.06
N VAL A 132 9.30 15.54 5.63
CA VAL A 132 9.05 14.32 4.84
C VAL A 132 7.62 14.34 4.30
N GLU A 133 7.47 14.04 3.01
CA GLU A 133 6.16 13.94 2.35
C GLU A 133 5.26 12.89 3.04
N MET A 134 3.95 13.13 3.09
CA MET A 134 3.02 12.36 3.92
C MET A 134 2.99 10.87 3.54
N SER A 135 2.99 10.54 2.26
CA SER A 135 2.99 9.15 1.80
C SER A 135 4.29 8.44 2.19
N SER A 136 5.44 9.11 2.03
CA SER A 136 6.76 8.63 2.46
C SER A 136 6.83 8.43 3.97
N ALA A 137 6.33 9.39 4.75
CA ALA A 137 6.27 9.30 6.21
C ALA A 137 5.42 8.11 6.69
N ARG A 138 4.29 7.83 6.03
CA ARG A 138 3.44 6.66 6.32
C ARG A 138 4.12 5.35 5.96
N THR A 139 4.83 5.30 4.84
CA THR A 139 5.63 4.13 4.42
C THR A 139 6.72 3.82 5.43
N ILE A 140 7.53 4.83 5.80
CA ILE A 140 8.59 4.71 6.82
C ILE A 140 8.00 4.22 8.15
N ALA A 141 6.93 4.87 8.63
CA ALA A 141 6.29 4.47 9.89
C ALA A 141 5.75 3.02 9.82
N GLY A 142 5.25 2.58 8.66
CA GLY A 142 4.82 1.21 8.41
C GLY A 142 5.96 0.20 8.48
N MET A 143 7.11 0.51 7.88
CA MET A 143 8.31 -0.33 7.91
C MET A 143 8.90 -0.43 9.32
N VAL A 144 8.96 0.68 10.05
CA VAL A 144 9.43 0.70 11.45
C VAL A 144 8.51 -0.13 12.34
N GLU A 145 7.19 0.03 12.19
CA GLU A 145 6.22 -0.80 12.90
C GLU A 145 6.43 -2.29 12.60
N GLU A 146 6.59 -2.65 11.34
CA GLU A 146 6.84 -4.03 10.94
C GLU A 146 8.08 -4.62 11.62
N LYS A 147 9.19 -3.89 11.66
CA LYS A 147 10.41 -4.31 12.34
C LYS A 147 10.21 -4.48 13.84
N ILE A 148 9.54 -3.53 14.49
CA ILE A 148 9.26 -3.59 15.93
C ILE A 148 8.41 -4.80 16.28
N LEU A 149 7.36 -5.07 15.51
CA LEU A 149 6.48 -6.20 15.77
C LEU A 149 7.20 -7.54 15.54
N ARG A 150 8.10 -7.62 14.55
CA ARG A 150 8.95 -8.81 14.32
C ARG A 150 9.96 -9.06 15.43
N MET A 151 10.45 -8.02 16.10
CA MET A 151 11.36 -8.17 17.24
C MET A 151 10.70 -8.81 18.47
N ALA A 152 9.35 -8.91 18.50
CA ALA A 152 8.58 -9.52 19.59
C ALA A 152 8.88 -8.91 20.99
N LEU A 153 9.26 -7.63 21.03
CA LEU A 153 9.52 -6.90 22.26
C LEU A 153 8.22 -6.29 22.80
N ASN A 154 7.92 -6.57 24.07
CA ASN A 154 6.82 -5.89 24.77
C ASN A 154 7.20 -4.47 25.19
N ARG A 155 8.49 -4.17 25.35
CA ARG A 155 8.99 -2.83 25.71
C ARG A 155 10.07 -2.40 24.74
N VAL A 156 9.83 -1.26 24.10
CA VAL A 156 10.70 -0.72 23.04
C VAL A 156 11.23 0.64 23.48
N PRO A 157 12.56 0.80 23.63
CA PRO A 157 13.15 2.09 23.95
C PRO A 157 12.93 3.12 22.84
N LYS A 158 12.66 4.39 23.19
CA LYS A 158 12.55 5.48 22.22
C LYS A 158 13.78 5.63 21.33
N ARG A 159 14.98 5.34 21.85
CA ARG A 159 16.24 5.37 21.08
C ARG A 159 16.25 4.35 19.94
N LEU A 160 15.80 3.12 20.20
CA LEU A 160 15.70 2.10 19.17
C LEU A 160 14.69 2.51 18.09
N ILE A 161 13.55 3.10 18.47
CA ILE A 161 12.58 3.62 17.50
C ILE A 161 13.23 4.71 16.64
N ALA A 162 13.94 5.66 17.25
CA ALA A 162 14.62 6.72 16.52
C ALA A 162 15.67 6.17 15.53
N GLU A 163 16.48 5.21 15.95
CA GLU A 163 17.46 4.54 15.07
C GLU A 163 16.78 3.84 13.90
N LEU A 164 15.71 3.09 14.14
CA LEU A 164 14.94 2.44 13.07
C LEU A 164 14.33 3.46 12.11
N VAL A 165 13.81 4.58 12.62
CA VAL A 165 13.24 5.65 11.79
C VAL A 165 14.30 6.26 10.88
N GLU A 166 15.50 6.57 11.39
CA GLU A 166 16.57 7.13 10.57
C GLU A 166 17.05 6.17 9.49
N VAL A 167 17.18 4.87 9.81
CA VAL A 167 17.53 3.84 8.82
C VAL A 167 16.48 3.77 7.71
N GLU A 168 15.19 3.67 8.05
CA GLU A 168 14.14 3.58 7.03
C GLU A 168 13.96 4.85 6.22
N LYS A 169 14.11 6.01 6.88
CA LYS A 169 14.09 7.31 6.19
C LYS A 169 15.20 7.39 5.15
N HIS A 170 16.42 6.96 5.48
CA HIS A 170 17.52 6.92 4.53
C HIS A 170 17.21 6.01 3.34
N ASN A 171 16.72 4.78 3.61
CA ASN A 171 16.37 3.81 2.57
C ASN A 171 15.32 4.35 1.59
N ILE A 172 14.25 4.96 2.11
CA ILE A 172 13.15 5.48 1.29
C ILE A 172 13.60 6.70 0.47
N LEU A 173 14.31 7.65 1.07
CA LEU A 173 14.78 8.83 0.34
C LEU A 173 15.80 8.46 -0.75
N GLN A 174 16.66 7.48 -0.49
CA GLN A 174 17.58 6.95 -1.50
C GLN A 174 16.82 6.31 -2.67
N ALA A 175 15.80 5.48 -2.37
CA ALA A 175 14.97 4.86 -3.39
C ALA A 175 14.21 5.90 -4.24
N CYS A 176 13.65 6.93 -3.62
CA CYS A 176 13.00 8.03 -4.33
C CYS A 176 13.95 8.75 -5.29
N SER A 177 15.16 9.10 -4.82
CA SER A 177 16.17 9.76 -5.66
C SER A 177 16.62 8.89 -6.84
N GLN A 178 16.71 7.57 -6.65
CA GLN A 178 17.05 6.64 -7.75
C GLN A 178 15.94 6.56 -8.80
N LEU A 179 14.67 6.59 -8.39
CA LEU A 179 13.54 6.61 -9.31
C LEU A 179 13.51 7.90 -10.13
N GLU A 180 13.68 9.06 -9.48
CA GLU A 180 13.76 10.36 -10.17
C GLU A 180 14.91 10.37 -11.20
N ALA A 181 16.10 9.87 -10.82
CA ALA A 181 17.23 9.77 -11.73
C ALA A 181 16.97 8.82 -12.91
N ALA A 182 16.25 7.72 -12.69
CA ALA A 182 15.88 6.78 -13.74
C ALA A 182 14.84 7.39 -14.71
N GLU A 183 13.83 8.08 -14.19
CA GLU A 183 12.82 8.79 -14.99
C GLU A 183 13.45 9.91 -15.85
N GLU A 184 14.40 10.67 -15.29
CA GLU A 184 15.14 11.70 -16.03
C GLU A 184 16.03 11.12 -17.14
N MET A 185 16.59 9.92 -16.94
CA MET A 185 17.35 9.22 -17.98
C MET A 185 16.41 8.68 -19.06
N GLU A 186 15.26 8.12 -18.71
CA GLU A 186 14.28 7.60 -19.67
C GLU A 186 13.74 8.72 -20.58
N TYR A 187 13.42 9.89 -20.01
CA TYR A 187 12.97 11.07 -20.77
C TYR A 187 14.02 11.60 -21.77
N LYS A 188 15.32 11.51 -21.44
CA LYS A 188 16.41 11.92 -22.34
C LYS A 188 16.72 10.90 -23.43
N THR A 189 16.20 9.68 -23.35
CA THR A 189 16.55 8.57 -24.27
C THR A 189 15.46 8.28 -25.31
N THR A 190 14.26 8.83 -25.18
CA THR A 190 13.25 8.83 -26.26
C THR A 190 13.61 9.87 -27.32
N PRO A 191 14.03 9.49 -28.55
CA PRO A 191 14.20 10.45 -29.62
C PRO A 191 12.82 10.92 -30.09
N ASP A 192 12.68 12.23 -30.18
CA ASP A 192 11.58 12.96 -30.80
C ASP A 192 11.21 12.32 -32.15
N LYS A 193 10.14 11.53 -32.16
CA LYS A 193 9.57 10.93 -33.37
C LYS A 193 8.47 11.81 -33.97
N ASP A 194 8.56 13.13 -33.88
CA ASP A 194 7.58 14.02 -34.50
C ASP A 194 8.21 15.17 -35.29
N VAL A 195 9.20 14.91 -36.15
CA VAL A 195 9.48 15.77 -37.31
C VAL A 195 10.01 14.96 -38.49
N GLN A 196 9.12 14.44 -39.35
CA GLN A 196 9.23 14.47 -40.83
C GLN A 196 8.15 13.58 -41.47
N GLY A 197 7.24 14.21 -42.22
CA GLY A 197 6.25 13.49 -43.04
C GLY A 197 5.16 14.39 -43.61
N GLY A 198 5.48 15.64 -43.93
CA GLY A 198 4.59 16.53 -44.68
C GLY A 198 4.96 16.51 -46.16
N GLN A 199 3.96 16.17 -46.98
CA GLN A 199 3.77 16.51 -48.41
C GLN A 199 4.52 15.71 -49.48
N GLU A 200 3.72 15.15 -50.40
CA GLU A 200 3.93 14.74 -51.82
C GLU A 200 3.32 13.34 -52.05
N GLU A 201 2.43 13.04 -52.99
CA GLU A 201 1.71 13.76 -54.05
C GLU A 201 0.38 13.02 -54.30
N THR A 202 -0.72 13.77 -54.41
CA THR A 202 -1.94 13.30 -55.07
C THR A 202 -1.85 13.60 -56.56
N LYS A 203 -1.48 12.62 -57.39
CA LYS A 203 -1.70 12.67 -58.85
C LYS A 203 -2.06 11.29 -59.41
N GLY A 204 -3.34 11.18 -59.81
CA GLY A 204 -3.85 10.55 -61.04
C GLY A 204 -3.49 9.09 -61.34
N PHE A 205 -4.50 8.24 -61.55
CA PHE A 205 -5.03 8.03 -62.91
C PHE A 205 -6.26 7.11 -62.89
N LEU A 206 -7.27 7.50 -63.65
CA LEU A 206 -8.48 6.76 -63.96
C LEU A 206 -8.21 5.52 -64.83
N ALA A 207 -9.15 4.57 -64.76
CA ALA A 207 -9.53 3.61 -65.80
C ALA A 207 -8.62 2.39 -66.04
N LYS A 208 -9.20 1.21 -65.78
CA LYS A 208 -9.45 0.23 -66.84
C LYS A 208 -10.66 -0.65 -66.49
N ALA A 209 -11.58 -0.70 -67.43
CA ALA A 209 -12.69 -1.63 -67.53
C ALA A 209 -12.18 -3.02 -67.98
N GLY A 210 -12.93 -4.05 -67.61
CA GLY A 210 -12.78 -5.44 -68.02
C GLY A 210 -13.71 -6.31 -67.19
#